data_AF-A0A8T5TPS3-F1
#
_entry.id   AF-A0A8T5TPS3-F1
#
_cell.length_a   1.000
_cell.length_b   1.000
_cell.length_c   1.000
_cell.angle_alpha   90.00
_cell.angle_beta   90.00
_cell.angle_gamma   90.00
#
_symmetry.space_group_name_H-M   'P 1'
#
loop_
_entity.id
_entity.type
_entity.pdbx_description
1 polymer ?
#
loop_
_entity_poly.entity_id
_entity_poly.type
_entity_poly.pdbx_seq_one_letter_code
_entity_poly.pdbx_strand_id
1 'polypeptide(L)'
;MNMSESNWNKVEFQDFINDFGIEIIIKNAPVILFSKQDKEKEAKYSLYIFLVLFGSLVIFLAVSIGMSLYFYSDILGLSLVILIALSISSIFFLINYSLSNFYIKPIECWVEIFRTIYPNNQNYYCFIYYPVFSGKCHPNEAINIIYKLYQEEVYGTTIDITKIEVYLKLDKIDHYKNEKMGFFFRYAGGSSFKSENIQECVWKFFPFKKSLEENYIAIGNWAHYYEWRFDLALDYDKLESYSPWLIKKWDKTNLKPLTNDFKYKIKWKKKFEDLEPHIIPEQIKNNEDISLKPKMDNDMEIVKNAIKILIGEEIKVNNNKDIREKLFEFRAFFRDLNH
;
A
#
# COMPACT_ATOMS: atom_id res chain seq x y z
N MET A 1 -19.49 14.76 -19.62
CA MET A 1 -18.93 16.12 -19.62
C MET A 1 -17.58 16.04 -20.30
N ASN A 2 -17.41 16.72 -21.44
CA ASN A 2 -16.10 16.88 -22.08
C ASN A 2 -15.22 17.69 -21.12
N MET A 3 -14.16 17.08 -20.59
CA MET A 3 -13.14 17.79 -19.84
C MET A 3 -12.45 18.76 -20.79
N SER A 4 -12.63 20.05 -20.57
CA SER A 4 -11.75 21.08 -21.11
C SER A 4 -10.32 20.75 -20.71
N GLU A 5 -9.39 20.83 -21.65
CA GLU A 5 -7.96 20.60 -21.45
C GLU A 5 -7.48 21.23 -20.13
N SER A 6 -6.89 20.40 -19.27
CA SER A 6 -6.38 20.83 -17.97
C SER A 6 -5.18 21.76 -18.20
N ASN A 7 -5.28 23.03 -17.80
CA ASN A 7 -4.19 24.01 -17.93
C ASN A 7 -3.13 23.86 -16.82
N TRP A 8 -2.79 22.64 -16.46
CA TRP A 8 -1.80 22.34 -15.43
C TRP A 8 -0.42 22.16 -16.05
N ASN A 9 0.50 23.07 -15.73
CA ASN A 9 1.90 22.94 -16.13
C ASN A 9 2.69 22.25 -15.04
N LYS A 10 3.37 21.16 -15.38
CA LYS A 10 4.32 20.52 -14.46
C LYS A 10 5.46 21.48 -14.13
N VAL A 11 5.83 21.56 -12.86
CA VAL A 11 6.96 22.34 -12.36
C VAL A 11 8.08 21.39 -11.97
N GLU A 12 9.30 21.70 -12.38
CA GLU A 12 10.47 20.95 -11.95
C GLU A 12 10.68 21.10 -10.44
N PHE A 13 10.93 19.99 -9.77
CA PHE A 13 10.93 19.94 -8.30
C PHE A 13 12.01 20.83 -7.70
N GLN A 14 13.20 20.84 -8.30
CA GLN A 14 14.32 21.66 -7.82
C GLN A 14 14.04 23.16 -8.01
N ASP A 15 13.42 23.54 -9.12
CA ASP A 15 13.05 24.94 -9.39
C ASP A 15 12.03 25.42 -8.35
N PHE A 16 11.03 24.60 -8.04
CA PHE A 16 10.08 24.92 -6.97
C PHE A 16 10.76 25.08 -5.61
N ILE A 17 11.69 24.19 -5.26
CA ILE A 17 12.43 24.30 -3.99
C ILE A 17 13.26 25.58 -3.94
N ASN A 18 13.89 25.98 -5.04
CA ASN A 18 14.68 27.20 -5.10
C ASN A 18 13.80 28.45 -4.85
N ASP A 19 12.56 28.44 -5.34
CA ASP A 19 11.63 29.56 -5.22
C ASP A 19 10.92 29.63 -3.85
N PHE A 20 10.54 28.47 -3.29
CA PHE A 20 9.59 28.40 -2.16
C PHE A 20 10.12 27.65 -0.93
N GLY A 21 11.21 26.90 -1.07
CA GLY A 21 11.72 26.01 -0.04
C GLY A 21 10.94 24.70 0.10
N ILE A 22 11.62 23.65 0.56
CA ILE A 22 11.03 22.32 0.77
C ILE A 22 10.02 22.30 1.93
N GLU A 23 10.09 23.24 2.87
CA GLU A 23 9.16 23.28 4.01
C GLU A 23 7.70 23.42 3.58
N ILE A 24 7.42 24.11 2.46
CA ILE A 24 6.04 24.26 1.97
C ILE A 24 5.47 22.91 1.53
N ILE A 25 6.28 22.07 0.89
CA ILE A 25 5.88 20.73 0.48
C ILE A 25 5.62 19.88 1.74
N ILE A 26 6.58 19.84 2.66
CA ILE A 26 6.46 19.03 3.88
C ILE A 26 5.26 19.42 4.73
N LYS A 27 5.02 20.72 4.96
CA LYS A 27 3.89 21.21 5.76
C LYS A 27 2.52 20.90 5.13
N ASN A 28 2.46 20.78 3.81
CA ASN A 28 1.21 20.53 3.10
C ASN A 28 0.98 19.05 2.77
N ALA A 29 1.98 18.19 2.99
CA ALA A 29 1.89 16.76 2.77
C ALA A 29 0.79 16.11 3.64
N PRO A 30 0.01 15.16 3.08
CA PRO A 30 -1.06 14.50 3.81
C PRO A 30 -0.51 13.65 4.95
N VAL A 31 -1.04 13.80 6.17
CA VAL A 31 -0.65 12.94 7.29
C VAL A 31 -1.44 11.63 7.21
N ILE A 32 -0.73 10.50 7.24
CA ILE A 32 -1.33 9.17 7.06
C ILE A 32 -1.54 8.50 8.41
N LEU A 33 -2.73 7.96 8.62
CA LEU A 33 -3.10 7.14 9.78
C LEU A 33 -3.19 5.67 9.34
N PHE A 34 -2.42 4.79 9.98
CA PHE A 34 -2.35 3.37 9.62
C PHE A 34 -2.35 2.45 10.84
N SER A 35 -2.79 1.21 10.65
CA SER A 35 -2.95 0.22 11.72
C SER A 35 -1.69 -0.64 11.91
N LYS A 36 -1.39 -1.03 13.16
CA LYS A 36 -0.44 -2.13 13.43
C LYS A 36 -1.09 -3.51 13.31
N GLN A 37 -2.33 -3.64 12.88
CA GLN A 37 -2.95 -4.97 12.68
C GLN A 37 -2.78 -5.45 11.25
N ASP A 38 -2.69 -4.54 10.28
CA ASP A 38 -2.40 -4.88 8.90
C ASP A 38 -0.98 -5.42 8.79
N LYS A 39 -0.84 -6.71 8.56
CA LYS A 39 0.46 -7.40 8.47
C LYS A 39 0.58 -8.15 7.17
N GLU A 40 1.74 -8.04 6.55
CA GLU A 40 2.16 -8.98 5.53
C GLU A 40 2.88 -10.16 6.18
N LYS A 41 2.60 -11.37 5.69
CA LYS A 41 3.35 -12.58 6.07
C LYS A 41 4.22 -12.98 4.89
N GLU A 42 5.45 -12.47 4.83
CA GLU A 42 6.36 -12.83 3.73
C GLU A 42 7.09 -14.16 3.97
N ALA A 43 7.38 -14.55 5.22
CA ALA A 43 8.25 -15.71 5.46
C ALA A 43 7.54 -16.98 5.95
N LYS A 44 6.40 -17.36 5.38
CA LYS A 44 5.78 -18.69 5.64
C LYS A 44 6.78 -19.83 5.41
N TYR A 45 7.64 -19.70 4.38
CA TYR A 45 8.72 -20.65 4.10
C TYR A 45 9.79 -20.71 5.20
N SER A 46 10.12 -19.59 5.86
CA SER A 46 11.06 -19.61 6.99
C SER A 46 10.51 -20.39 8.17
N LEU A 47 9.20 -20.31 8.44
CA LEU A 47 8.56 -21.14 9.47
C LEU A 47 8.58 -22.63 9.10
N TYR A 48 8.28 -22.98 7.84
CA TYR A 48 8.34 -24.38 7.38
C TYR A 48 9.76 -24.95 7.52
N ILE A 49 10.78 -24.20 7.09
CA ILE A 49 12.18 -24.61 7.22
C ILE A 49 12.57 -24.73 8.69
N PHE A 50 12.17 -23.79 9.55
CA PHE A 50 12.36 -23.91 11.00
C PHE A 50 11.78 -25.22 11.56
N LEU A 51 10.53 -25.54 11.24
CA LEU A 51 9.87 -26.76 11.74
C LEU A 51 10.58 -28.04 11.26
N VAL A 52 11.05 -28.07 10.01
CA VAL A 52 11.81 -29.21 9.46
C VAL A 52 13.16 -29.36 10.15
N LEU A 53 13.91 -28.26 10.32
CA LEU A 53 15.22 -28.29 10.96
C LEU A 53 15.11 -28.64 12.45
N PHE A 54 14.14 -28.06 13.15
CA PHE A 54 13.88 -28.35 14.56
C PHE A 54 13.41 -29.80 14.76
N GLY A 55 12.50 -30.29 13.92
CA GLY A 55 12.08 -31.70 13.95
C GLY A 55 13.24 -32.66 13.68
N SER A 56 14.09 -32.34 12.70
CA SER A 56 15.31 -33.11 12.41
C SER A 56 16.28 -33.08 13.59
N LEU A 57 16.41 -31.95 14.30
CA LEU A 57 17.24 -31.81 15.49
C LEU A 57 16.73 -32.69 16.64
N VAL A 58 15.41 -32.75 16.86
CA VAL A 58 14.81 -33.62 17.89
C VAL A 58 15.03 -35.11 17.56
N ILE A 59 14.85 -35.52 16.30
CA ILE A 59 15.13 -36.89 15.85
C ILE A 59 16.61 -37.21 16.04
N PHE A 60 17.49 -36.30 15.63
CA PHE A 60 18.94 -36.45 15.78
C PHE A 60 19.35 -36.61 17.24
N LEU A 61 18.77 -35.80 18.15
CA LEU A 61 19.00 -35.93 19.60
C LEU A 61 18.54 -37.29 20.13
N ALA A 62 17.35 -37.75 19.75
CA ALA A 62 16.83 -39.05 20.19
C ALA A 62 17.73 -40.21 19.75
N VAL A 63 18.16 -40.21 18.48
CA VAL A 63 19.09 -41.21 17.94
C VAL A 63 20.46 -41.12 18.61
N SER A 64 20.98 -39.91 18.80
CA SER A 64 22.28 -39.69 19.43
C SER A 64 22.31 -40.16 20.89
N ILE A 65 21.23 -39.91 21.65
CA ILE A 65 21.10 -40.42 23.02
C ILE A 65 21.06 -41.95 23.02
N GLY A 66 20.29 -42.58 22.13
CA GLY A 66 20.26 -44.04 22.01
C GLY A 66 21.61 -44.65 21.61
N MET A 67 22.37 -43.97 20.76
CA MET A 67 23.70 -44.39 20.29
C MET A 67 24.83 -44.02 21.25
N SER A 68 24.63 -43.07 22.17
CA SER A 68 25.63 -42.65 23.17
C SER A 68 26.05 -43.78 24.11
N LEU A 69 25.24 -44.83 24.19
CA LEU A 69 25.55 -46.06 24.92
C LEU A 69 26.61 -46.94 24.24
N TYR A 70 26.90 -46.70 22.95
CA TYR A 70 27.71 -47.60 22.11
C TYR A 70 28.96 -46.96 21.49
N PHE A 71 29.11 -45.63 21.46
CA PHE A 71 30.18 -44.94 20.73
C PHE A 71 30.95 -43.90 21.58
N TYR A 72 32.28 -43.82 21.39
CA TYR A 72 33.23 -42.96 22.13
C TYR A 72 33.51 -41.59 21.44
N SER A 73 34.29 -40.74 22.13
CA SER A 73 34.54 -39.29 21.97
C SER A 73 34.41 -38.62 20.59
N ASP A 74 34.86 -39.23 19.51
CA ASP A 74 34.95 -38.54 18.20
C ASP A 74 33.58 -38.40 17.53
N ILE A 75 32.70 -39.39 17.74
CA ILE A 75 31.30 -39.35 17.30
C ILE A 75 30.52 -38.33 18.15
N LEU A 76 30.87 -38.20 19.43
CA LEU A 76 30.29 -37.17 20.31
C LEU A 76 30.68 -35.76 19.85
N GLY A 77 31.93 -35.54 19.46
CA GLY A 77 32.39 -34.27 18.90
C GLY A 77 31.66 -33.88 17.61
N LEU A 78 31.54 -34.81 16.66
CA LEU A 78 30.77 -34.58 15.42
C LEU A 78 29.29 -34.31 15.71
N SER A 79 28.70 -35.04 16.65
CA SER A 79 27.29 -34.84 17.03
C SER A 79 27.04 -33.47 17.65
N LEU A 80 27.98 -32.97 18.44
CA LEU A 80 27.93 -31.63 19.04
C LEU A 80 28.00 -30.53 17.97
N VAL A 81 28.88 -30.68 16.96
CA VAL A 81 28.99 -29.73 15.85
C VAL A 81 27.70 -29.67 15.03
N ILE A 82 27.11 -30.83 14.69
CA ILE A 82 25.84 -30.92 13.97
C ILE A 82 24.70 -30.26 14.78
N LEU A 83 24.67 -30.51 16.10
CA LEU A 83 23.68 -29.92 17.00
C LEU A 83 23.77 -28.39 17.03
N ILE A 84 24.98 -27.84 17.16
CA ILE A 84 25.21 -26.38 17.16
C ILE A 84 24.78 -25.78 15.82
N ALA A 85 25.17 -26.38 14.69
CA ALA A 85 24.82 -25.89 13.36
C ALA A 85 23.30 -25.89 13.13
N LEU A 86 22.61 -27.00 13.40
CA LEU A 86 21.15 -27.10 13.25
C LEU A 86 20.42 -26.13 14.19
N SER A 87 20.91 -25.92 15.40
CA SER A 87 20.33 -24.99 16.36
C SER A 87 20.42 -23.55 15.86
N ILE A 88 21.62 -23.11 15.43
CA ILE A 88 21.85 -21.76 14.91
C ILE A 88 20.99 -21.52 13.66
N SER A 89 20.97 -22.45 12.71
CA SER A 89 20.16 -22.34 11.50
C SER A 89 18.66 -22.26 11.83
N SER A 90 18.17 -23.10 12.77
CA SER A 90 16.77 -23.07 13.19
C SER A 90 16.40 -21.72 13.81
N ILE A 91 17.21 -21.22 14.75
CA ILE A 91 16.99 -19.92 15.40
C ILE A 91 17.01 -18.78 14.37
N PHE A 92 17.93 -18.80 13.40
CA PHE A 92 17.98 -17.82 12.32
C PHE A 92 16.68 -17.77 11.52
N PHE A 93 16.14 -18.92 11.10
CA PHE A 93 14.86 -18.98 10.39
C PHE A 93 13.67 -18.56 11.26
N LEU A 94 13.70 -18.85 12.57
CA LEU A 94 12.68 -18.38 13.51
C LEU A 94 12.72 -16.86 13.67
N ILE A 95 13.92 -16.28 13.81
CA ILE A 95 14.10 -14.82 13.88
C ILE A 95 13.61 -14.18 12.59
N ASN A 96 14.00 -14.70 11.43
CA ASN A 96 13.49 -14.21 10.15
C ASN A 96 11.97 -14.31 10.06
N TYR A 97 11.36 -15.40 10.52
CA TYR A 97 9.91 -15.52 10.57
C TYR A 97 9.27 -14.48 11.51
N SER A 98 9.79 -14.31 12.72
CA SER A 98 9.29 -13.33 13.68
C SER A 98 9.43 -11.89 13.18
N LEU A 99 10.53 -11.58 12.49
CA LEU A 99 10.75 -10.28 11.86
C LEU A 99 9.92 -10.10 10.59
N SER A 100 9.57 -11.17 9.87
CA SER A 100 8.81 -11.13 8.61
C SER A 100 7.32 -10.79 8.74
N ASN A 101 6.81 -10.63 9.97
CA ASN A 101 5.51 -10.02 10.21
C ASN A 101 5.68 -8.50 10.17
N PHE A 102 5.77 -7.94 8.97
CA PHE A 102 5.86 -6.49 8.82
C PHE A 102 4.46 -5.91 8.73
N TYR A 103 4.21 -4.90 9.57
CA TYR A 103 3.01 -4.10 9.44
C TYR A 103 3.01 -3.41 8.07
N ILE A 104 1.86 -3.37 7.39
CA ILE A 104 1.69 -2.54 6.21
C ILE A 104 1.84 -1.10 6.69
N LYS A 105 2.93 -0.47 6.28
CA LYS A 105 3.26 0.88 6.72
C LYS A 105 3.67 1.75 5.54
N PRO A 106 3.38 3.06 5.61
CA PRO A 106 3.96 4.03 4.69
C PRO A 106 5.49 4.05 4.88
N ILE A 107 6.22 3.85 3.78
CA ILE A 107 7.68 3.83 3.75
C ILE A 107 8.18 5.23 3.41
N GLU A 108 7.75 5.73 2.25
CA GLU A 108 8.14 7.01 1.68
C GLU A 108 6.97 7.62 0.90
N CYS A 109 7.12 8.88 0.48
CA CYS A 109 6.14 9.58 -0.32
C CYS A 109 6.83 10.29 -1.46
N TRP A 110 6.38 10.03 -2.68
CA TRP A 110 6.87 10.74 -3.85
C TRP A 110 5.99 11.93 -4.19
N VAL A 111 6.56 12.97 -4.78
CA VAL A 111 5.82 14.20 -5.08
C VAL A 111 6.06 14.67 -6.50
N GLU A 112 4.98 15.10 -7.15
CA GLU A 112 5.01 15.94 -8.35
C GLU A 112 4.27 17.25 -8.09
N ILE A 113 4.72 18.32 -8.75
CA ILE A 113 4.21 19.67 -8.55
C ILE A 113 3.66 20.18 -9.87
N PHE A 114 2.44 20.68 -9.83
CA PHE A 114 1.78 21.31 -10.97
C PHE A 114 1.35 22.72 -10.59
N ARG A 115 1.40 23.62 -11.57
CA ARG A 115 1.02 25.02 -11.45
C ARG A 115 0.08 25.42 -12.56
N THR A 116 -0.91 26.23 -12.21
CA THR A 116 -1.74 26.93 -13.17
C THR A 116 -1.93 28.39 -12.79
N ILE A 117 -2.28 29.22 -13.76
CA ILE A 117 -2.58 30.65 -13.59
C ILE A 117 -4.01 30.85 -14.06
N TYR A 118 -4.88 31.27 -13.15
CA TYR A 118 -6.28 31.58 -13.45
C TYR A 118 -6.52 33.11 -13.43
N PRO A 119 -7.58 33.63 -14.06
CA PRO A 119 -7.96 35.04 -14.05
C PRO A 119 -7.79 35.69 -12.68
N ASN A 120 -7.22 36.91 -12.68
CA ASN A 120 -6.66 37.68 -11.55
C ASN A 120 -5.20 37.39 -11.17
N ASN A 121 -4.41 36.74 -12.04
CA ASN A 121 -2.96 36.55 -11.88
C ASN A 121 -2.56 35.77 -10.61
N GLN A 122 -3.49 34.99 -10.05
CA GLN A 122 -3.24 34.16 -8.88
C GLN A 122 -2.63 32.82 -9.28
N ASN A 123 -1.61 32.38 -8.56
CA ASN A 123 -0.95 31.10 -8.80
C ASN A 123 -1.59 30.02 -7.95
N TYR A 124 -2.14 29.02 -8.63
CA TYR A 124 -2.65 27.82 -8.01
C TYR A 124 -1.65 26.69 -8.22
N TYR A 125 -1.46 25.90 -7.18
CA TYR A 125 -0.59 24.74 -7.18
C TYR A 125 -1.38 23.50 -6.82
N CYS A 126 -1.04 22.40 -7.48
CA CYS A 126 -1.45 21.07 -7.07
C CYS A 126 -0.19 20.26 -6.78
N PHE A 127 -0.04 19.82 -5.53
CA PHE A 127 0.96 18.85 -5.15
C PHE A 127 0.32 17.48 -5.21
N ILE A 128 0.82 16.63 -6.10
CA ILE A 128 0.40 15.24 -6.17
C ILE A 128 1.37 14.42 -5.33
N TYR A 129 0.86 13.89 -4.22
CA TYR A 129 1.57 13.00 -3.33
C TYR A 129 1.27 11.55 -3.70
N TYR A 130 2.33 10.75 -3.71
CA TYR A 130 2.29 9.32 -3.95
C TYR A 130 2.84 8.57 -2.73
N PRO A 131 2.06 8.41 -1.65
CA PRO A 131 2.47 7.56 -0.53
C PRO A 131 2.71 6.13 -1.00
N VAL A 132 3.87 5.58 -0.62
CA VAL A 132 4.33 4.23 -0.94
C VAL A 132 4.22 3.35 0.30
N PHE A 133 3.52 2.24 0.18
CA PHE A 133 3.30 1.28 1.25
C PHE A 133 4.14 0.03 1.04
N SER A 134 4.51 -0.62 2.15
CA SER A 134 5.19 -1.92 2.09
C SER A 134 4.38 -3.02 1.42
N GLY A 135 3.06 -2.84 1.24
CA GLY A 135 2.22 -3.71 0.43
C GLY A 135 0.73 -3.47 0.67
N LYS A 136 -0.10 -4.47 0.35
CA LYS A 136 -1.57 -4.42 0.45
C LYS A 136 -2.10 -5.75 1.00
N CYS A 137 -3.17 -5.66 1.79
CA CYS A 137 -3.88 -6.80 2.34
C CYS A 137 -5.31 -6.85 1.80
N HIS A 138 -5.81 -8.07 1.63
CA HIS A 138 -7.21 -8.38 1.36
C HIS A 138 -7.68 -9.37 2.45
N PRO A 139 -8.88 -9.22 3.04
CA PRO A 139 -9.39 -10.01 4.16
C PRO A 139 -9.60 -11.47 3.77
N ASN A 140 -9.91 -11.73 2.50
CA ASN A 140 -9.86 -13.06 1.93
C ASN A 140 -8.41 -13.40 1.54
N GLU A 141 -7.82 -14.36 2.25
CA GLU A 141 -6.41 -14.75 2.09
C GLU A 141 -6.10 -15.25 0.67
N ALA A 142 -7.03 -16.00 0.06
CA ALA A 142 -6.85 -16.53 -1.28
C ALA A 142 -6.87 -15.42 -2.34
N ILE A 143 -7.84 -14.50 -2.26
CA ILE A 143 -7.90 -13.34 -3.16
C ILE A 143 -6.66 -12.46 -2.98
N ASN A 144 -6.16 -12.30 -1.74
CA ASN A 144 -4.92 -11.57 -1.48
C ASN A 144 -3.72 -12.17 -2.23
N ILE A 145 -3.58 -13.50 -2.20
CA ILE A 145 -2.50 -14.21 -2.89
C ILE A 145 -2.61 -14.01 -4.41
N ILE A 146 -3.80 -14.16 -4.97
CA ILE A 146 -4.03 -13.97 -6.42
C ILE A 146 -3.76 -12.52 -6.83
N TYR A 147 -4.21 -11.55 -6.03
CA TYR A 147 -3.99 -10.13 -6.31
C TYR A 147 -2.50 -9.76 -6.27
N LYS A 148 -1.74 -10.30 -5.32
CA LYS A 148 -0.28 -10.11 -5.29
C LYS A 148 0.41 -10.75 -6.48
N LEU A 149 -0.01 -11.95 -6.87
CA LEU A 149 0.51 -12.62 -8.07
C LEU A 149 0.25 -11.80 -9.33
N TYR A 150 -0.94 -11.19 -9.43
CA TYR A 150 -1.26 -10.24 -10.51
C TYR A 150 -0.30 -9.04 -10.48
N GLN A 151 -0.09 -8.41 -9.33
CA GLN A 151 0.80 -7.26 -9.20
C GLN A 151 2.25 -7.60 -9.57
N GLU A 152 2.76 -8.77 -9.15
CA GLU A 152 4.10 -9.24 -9.51
C GLU A 152 4.24 -9.45 -11.02
N GLU A 153 3.30 -10.14 -11.68
CA GLU A 153 3.44 -10.45 -13.11
C GLU A 153 3.15 -9.22 -14.01
N VAL A 154 2.19 -8.38 -13.64
CA VAL A 154 1.80 -7.20 -14.44
C VAL A 154 2.72 -6.01 -14.16
N TYR A 155 2.90 -5.64 -12.89
CA TYR A 155 3.65 -4.44 -12.49
C TYR A 155 5.12 -4.71 -12.13
N GLY A 156 5.49 -5.96 -11.84
CA GLY A 156 6.84 -6.32 -11.41
C GLY A 156 7.11 -6.04 -9.93
N THR A 157 6.09 -5.68 -9.16
CA THR A 157 6.20 -5.35 -7.74
C THR A 157 4.85 -5.45 -7.03
N THR A 158 4.86 -5.84 -5.75
CA THR A 158 3.70 -5.85 -4.85
C THR A 158 3.54 -4.54 -4.06
N ILE A 159 4.46 -3.59 -4.23
CA ILE A 159 4.43 -2.30 -3.55
C ILE A 159 3.16 -1.55 -3.93
N ASP A 160 2.42 -1.10 -2.91
CA ASP A 160 1.22 -0.31 -3.12
C ASP A 160 1.54 1.19 -3.14
N ILE A 161 0.88 1.92 -4.05
CA ILE A 161 1.11 3.34 -4.24
C ILE A 161 -0.25 3.98 -4.46
N THR A 162 -0.57 4.97 -3.64
CA THR A 162 -1.81 5.74 -3.74
C THR A 162 -1.52 7.12 -4.30
N LYS A 163 -2.49 7.78 -4.94
CA LYS A 163 -2.40 9.17 -5.43
C LYS A 163 -3.30 10.06 -4.59
N ILE A 164 -2.74 11.13 -4.02
CA ILE A 164 -3.45 12.16 -3.24
C ILE A 164 -3.06 13.53 -3.79
N GLU A 165 -4.04 14.29 -4.23
CA GLU A 165 -3.83 15.65 -4.73
C GLU A 165 -4.13 16.65 -3.63
N VAL A 166 -3.23 17.62 -3.46
CA VAL A 166 -3.38 18.69 -2.49
C VAL A 166 -3.38 20.01 -3.24
N TYR A 167 -4.51 20.71 -3.16
CA TYR A 167 -4.72 21.97 -3.85
C TYR A 167 -4.40 23.14 -2.95
N LEU A 168 -3.57 24.05 -3.45
CA LEU A 168 -3.01 25.17 -2.71
C LEU A 168 -3.09 26.45 -3.54
N LYS A 169 -3.23 27.57 -2.85
CA LYS A 169 -2.97 28.90 -3.39
C LYS A 169 -1.71 29.46 -2.72
N LEU A 170 -0.72 29.84 -3.54
CA LEU A 170 0.55 30.38 -3.06
C LEU A 170 0.71 31.82 -3.55
N ASP A 171 1.04 32.72 -2.63
CA ASP A 171 1.50 34.06 -2.97
C ASP A 171 2.97 34.02 -3.40
N LYS A 172 3.32 34.79 -4.43
CA LYS A 172 4.71 34.92 -4.91
C LYS A 172 5.52 35.89 -4.06
N ILE A 173 4.87 36.83 -3.38
CA ILE A 173 5.54 37.91 -2.63
C ILE A 173 5.75 37.49 -1.17
N ASP A 174 4.81 36.72 -0.61
CA ASP A 174 4.85 36.24 0.76
C ASP A 174 4.72 34.70 0.79
N HIS A 175 5.86 34.01 0.71
CA HIS A 175 5.92 32.55 0.70
C HIS A 175 5.33 31.89 1.97
N TYR A 176 5.10 32.67 3.04
CA TYR A 176 4.47 32.19 4.27
C TYR A 176 2.93 32.21 4.20
N LYS A 177 2.36 32.98 3.27
CA LYS A 177 0.92 32.97 2.97
C LYS A 177 0.60 31.88 1.95
N ASN A 178 0.44 30.67 2.45
CA ASN A 178 -0.18 29.58 1.71
C ASN A 178 -1.59 29.31 2.24
N GLU A 179 -2.52 29.10 1.32
CA GLU A 179 -3.89 28.71 1.63
C GLU A 179 -4.12 27.31 1.07
N LYS A 180 -4.28 26.34 1.98
CA LYS A 180 -4.64 24.98 1.62
C LYS A 180 -6.13 24.91 1.33
N MET A 181 -6.49 24.56 0.10
CA MET A 181 -7.87 24.54 -0.36
C MET A 181 -8.54 23.20 -0.01
N GLY A 182 -7.81 22.09 -0.14
CA GLY A 182 -8.35 20.77 0.16
C GLY A 182 -7.52 19.62 -0.38
N PHE A 183 -8.08 18.42 -0.25
CA PHE A 183 -7.51 17.17 -0.73
C PHE A 183 -8.43 16.54 -1.77
N PHE A 184 -7.88 15.92 -2.79
CA PHE A 184 -8.62 15.07 -3.73
C PHE A 184 -7.96 13.71 -3.82
N PHE A 185 -8.67 12.68 -3.41
CA PHE A 185 -8.18 11.30 -3.43
C PHE A 185 -9.33 10.31 -3.58
N ARG A 186 -9.00 9.07 -3.91
CA ARG A 186 -9.98 7.99 -3.98
C ARG A 186 -10.49 7.66 -2.59
N TYR A 187 -11.81 7.74 -2.43
CA TYR A 187 -12.51 7.51 -1.18
C TYR A 187 -13.54 6.39 -1.35
N ALA A 188 -13.44 5.36 -0.52
CA ALA A 188 -14.46 4.32 -0.42
C ALA A 188 -15.60 4.80 0.49
N GLY A 189 -16.80 4.98 -0.09
CA GLY A 189 -18.02 5.25 0.69
C GLY A 189 -18.66 3.94 1.16
N GLY A 190 -19.14 3.89 2.41
CA GLY A 190 -19.87 2.73 2.92
C GLY A 190 -20.75 3.05 4.13
N SER A 191 -21.86 2.31 4.25
CA SER A 191 -22.57 2.12 5.52
C SER A 191 -21.91 0.97 6.30
N SER A 192 -22.29 0.79 7.58
CA SER A 192 -21.71 -0.20 8.52
C SER A 192 -21.30 -1.52 7.86
N PHE A 193 -20.06 -1.96 8.15
CA PHE A 193 -19.21 -3.06 7.66
C PHE A 193 -19.81 -4.48 7.43
N LYS A 194 -21.12 -4.66 7.47
CA LYS A 194 -21.79 -5.97 7.34
C LYS A 194 -22.07 -6.40 5.88
N SER A 195 -21.68 -5.61 4.89
CA SER A 195 -22.07 -5.76 3.49
C SER A 195 -20.84 -5.96 2.59
N GLU A 196 -20.82 -7.04 1.79
CA GLU A 196 -19.86 -7.23 0.69
C GLU A 196 -20.11 -6.23 -0.48
N ASN A 197 -21.24 -5.50 -0.43
CA ASN A 197 -21.55 -4.41 -1.36
C ASN A 197 -20.99 -3.11 -0.78
N ILE A 198 -19.72 -2.83 -1.05
CA ILE A 198 -19.08 -1.54 -0.83
C ILE A 198 -19.31 -0.68 -2.07
N GLN A 199 -19.66 0.60 -1.91
CA GLN A 199 -19.79 1.50 -3.07
C GLN A 199 -18.42 1.66 -3.74
N GLU A 200 -18.44 1.68 -5.08
CA GLU A 200 -17.24 1.93 -5.89
C GLU A 200 -16.49 3.17 -5.39
N CYS A 201 -15.16 3.06 -5.30
CA CYS A 201 -14.31 4.10 -4.76
C CYS A 201 -14.31 5.32 -5.67
N VAL A 202 -14.98 6.39 -5.25
CA VAL A 202 -15.04 7.63 -6.02
C VAL A 202 -13.85 8.52 -5.67
N TRP A 203 -13.31 9.21 -6.66
CA TRP A 203 -12.44 10.36 -6.37
C TRP A 203 -13.31 11.46 -5.76
N LYS A 204 -12.96 11.94 -4.57
CA LYS A 204 -13.75 12.95 -3.85
C LYS A 204 -12.88 14.08 -3.34
N PHE A 205 -13.42 15.30 -3.44
CA PHE A 205 -12.78 16.49 -2.88
C PHE A 205 -13.21 16.71 -1.44
N PHE A 206 -12.23 16.94 -0.58
CA PHE A 206 -12.41 17.27 0.82
C PHE A 206 -11.88 18.67 1.05
N PRO A 207 -12.76 19.68 1.22
CA PRO A 207 -12.33 21.04 1.49
C PRO A 207 -11.57 21.08 2.81
N PHE A 208 -10.47 21.83 2.84
CA PHE A 208 -9.68 21.97 4.04
C PHE A 208 -10.45 22.82 5.06
N LYS A 209 -10.98 22.18 6.11
CA LYS A 209 -11.51 22.87 7.28
C LYS A 209 -10.45 22.86 8.37
N LYS A 210 -10.06 24.06 8.82
CA LYS A 210 -9.16 24.23 9.96
C LYS A 210 -9.98 24.01 11.25
N SER A 211 -10.29 22.75 11.58
CA SER A 211 -10.76 22.42 12.92
C SER A 211 -9.57 22.49 13.90
N LEU A 212 -9.85 22.56 15.20
CA LEU A 212 -8.84 22.50 16.26
C LEU A 212 -8.10 21.15 16.32
N GLU A 213 -8.54 20.17 15.53
CA GLU A 213 -8.03 18.81 15.43
C GLU A 213 -7.25 18.64 14.12
N GLU A 214 -6.08 17.99 14.16
CA GLU A 214 -5.31 17.68 12.95
C GLU A 214 -6.14 16.77 12.01
N ASN A 215 -6.22 17.13 10.72
CA ASN A 215 -6.87 16.28 9.72
C ASN A 215 -5.94 15.14 9.28
N TYR A 216 -6.34 13.89 9.50
CA TYR A 216 -5.62 12.69 9.08
C TYR A 216 -6.33 11.95 7.95
N ILE A 217 -5.56 11.30 7.07
CA ILE A 217 -6.09 10.41 6.05
C ILE A 217 -5.81 8.97 6.49
N ALA A 218 -6.86 8.22 6.82
CA ALA A 218 -6.76 6.80 7.17
C ALA A 218 -6.63 5.92 5.92
N ILE A 219 -5.73 4.92 5.98
CA ILE A 219 -5.51 3.96 4.87
C ILE A 219 -6.82 3.25 4.49
N GLY A 220 -7.65 2.87 5.47
CA GLY A 220 -8.94 2.22 5.24
C GLY A 220 -9.97 3.01 4.46
N ASN A 221 -9.75 4.32 4.28
CA ASN A 221 -10.61 5.17 3.46
C ASN A 221 -10.20 5.17 1.99
N TRP A 222 -9.07 4.57 1.62
CA TRP A 222 -8.66 4.46 0.22
C TRP A 222 -9.36 3.29 -0.46
N ALA A 223 -9.08 3.08 -1.74
CA ALA A 223 -9.55 1.96 -2.53
C ALA A 223 -9.05 0.57 -2.06
N HIS A 224 -8.88 0.38 -0.75
CA HIS A 224 -9.01 -0.90 -0.09
C HIS A 224 -10.49 -1.27 -0.10
N TYR A 225 -10.95 -1.78 -1.25
CA TYR A 225 -12.25 -2.44 -1.39
C TYR A 225 -12.48 -3.54 -0.35
N TYR A 226 -11.44 -3.95 0.36
CA TYR A 226 -11.52 -5.03 1.31
C TYR A 226 -10.53 -4.74 2.42
N GLU A 227 -11.03 -4.02 3.39
CA GLU A 227 -10.47 -4.01 4.71
C GLU A 227 -11.65 -4.44 5.62
N TRP A 228 -11.35 -5.03 6.79
CA TRP A 228 -12.28 -5.13 7.94
C TRP A 228 -13.23 -6.34 8.16
N ARG A 229 -13.10 -7.52 7.53
CA ARG A 229 -13.97 -8.64 7.98
C ARG A 229 -13.66 -9.15 9.40
N PHE A 230 -12.43 -9.02 9.88
CA PHE A 230 -12.07 -9.49 11.23
C PHE A 230 -11.78 -8.38 12.26
N ASP A 231 -11.54 -7.13 11.84
CA ASP A 231 -11.21 -6.04 12.79
C ASP A 231 -12.31 -4.96 12.98
N LEU A 232 -13.31 -4.81 12.09
CA LEU A 232 -14.45 -3.87 12.29
C LEU A 232 -15.81 -4.54 12.41
N ALA A 233 -15.84 -5.87 12.45
CA ALA A 233 -17.06 -6.60 12.79
C ALA A 233 -17.59 -6.21 14.19
N LEU A 234 -16.83 -5.42 14.97
CA LEU A 234 -17.15 -4.97 16.32
C LEU A 234 -16.80 -3.50 16.60
N ASP A 235 -17.27 -2.55 15.78
CA ASP A 235 -17.66 -1.18 16.20
C ASP A 235 -16.97 -0.02 15.48
N TYR A 236 -17.74 0.66 14.62
CA TYR A 236 -17.45 2.02 14.14
C TYR A 236 -17.40 3.04 15.30
N ASP A 237 -18.10 2.75 16.40
CA ASP A 237 -18.16 3.58 17.61
C ASP A 237 -16.89 3.47 18.47
N LYS A 238 -15.89 2.67 18.05
CA LYS A 238 -14.67 2.36 18.81
C LYS A 238 -13.36 2.72 18.10
N LEU A 239 -13.39 3.66 17.15
CA LEU A 239 -12.16 4.26 16.61
C LEU A 239 -11.18 4.74 17.71
N GLU A 240 -11.71 5.08 18.89
CA GLU A 240 -10.93 5.42 20.10
C GLU A 240 -10.33 4.25 20.89
N SER A 241 -10.80 2.99 20.78
CA SER A 241 -10.53 1.99 21.84
C SER A 241 -9.71 0.73 21.49
N TYR A 242 -9.52 0.30 20.24
CA TYR A 242 -8.93 -1.04 20.02
C TYR A 242 -7.92 -1.28 18.88
N SER A 243 -7.45 -0.27 18.16
CA SER A 243 -6.26 -0.45 17.31
C SER A 243 -5.19 0.58 17.64
N PRO A 244 -3.93 0.19 17.91
CA PRO A 244 -2.86 1.15 18.10
C PRO A 244 -2.55 1.80 16.75
N TRP A 245 -3.26 2.88 16.45
CA TRP A 245 -3.02 3.70 15.27
C TRP A 245 -1.64 4.33 15.33
N LEU A 246 -0.99 4.36 14.16
CA LEU A 246 0.26 5.06 13.96
C LEU A 246 0.06 6.22 13.00
N ILE A 247 0.65 7.35 13.36
CA ILE A 247 0.63 8.56 12.56
C ILE A 247 1.96 8.67 11.81
N LYS A 248 1.90 8.73 10.49
CA LYS A 248 3.05 9.04 9.65
C LYS A 248 2.98 10.48 9.17
N LYS A 249 3.89 11.30 9.69
CA LYS A 249 4.25 12.62 9.14
C LYS A 249 5.47 12.46 8.21
N TRP A 250 5.51 13.28 7.16
CA TRP A 250 6.59 13.27 6.19
C TRP A 250 7.66 14.30 6.55
N ASP A 251 8.89 14.04 6.13
CA ASP A 251 10.05 14.88 6.38
C ASP A 251 10.99 14.88 5.16
N LYS A 252 12.12 15.60 5.26
CA LYS A 252 13.10 15.74 4.17
C LYS A 252 13.74 14.40 3.77
N THR A 253 13.68 13.37 4.61
CA THR A 253 14.32 12.06 4.36
C THR A 253 13.41 11.08 3.63
N ASN A 254 12.10 11.16 3.89
CA ASN A 254 11.11 10.22 3.37
C ASN A 254 10.18 10.83 2.30
N LEU A 255 10.27 12.13 2.06
CA LEU A 255 9.62 12.82 0.95
C LEU A 255 10.62 13.02 -0.20
N LYS A 256 10.31 12.49 -1.38
CA LYS A 256 11.21 12.52 -2.55
C LYS A 256 10.49 13.02 -3.80
N PRO A 257 11.19 13.65 -4.76
CA PRO A 257 10.60 13.89 -6.07
C PRO A 257 10.34 12.57 -6.81
N LEU A 258 9.22 12.50 -7.54
CA LEU A 258 8.99 11.37 -8.44
C LEU A 258 9.78 11.56 -9.74
N THR A 259 10.82 10.75 -9.93
CA THR A 259 11.69 10.81 -11.12
C THR A 259 11.22 9.86 -12.22
N ASN A 260 11.65 10.11 -13.46
CA ASN A 260 11.38 9.22 -14.59
C ASN A 260 11.98 7.82 -14.40
N ASP A 261 13.14 7.72 -13.75
CA ASP A 261 13.78 6.43 -13.44
C ASP A 261 12.90 5.58 -12.51
N PHE A 262 12.31 6.21 -11.48
CA PHE A 262 11.35 5.52 -10.62
C PHE A 262 10.13 5.09 -11.42
N LYS A 263 9.55 5.99 -12.23
CA LYS A 263 8.38 5.68 -13.06
C LYS A 263 8.65 4.49 -14.01
N TYR A 264 9.84 4.40 -14.58
CA TYR A 264 10.23 3.28 -15.45
C TYR A 264 10.32 1.96 -14.66
N LYS A 265 11.00 1.96 -13.51
CA LYS A 265 11.23 0.75 -12.69
C LYS A 265 9.94 0.05 -12.25
N ILE A 266 8.87 0.79 -11.98
CA ILE A 266 7.58 0.24 -11.51
C ILE A 266 6.48 0.23 -12.57
N LYS A 267 6.84 0.35 -13.85
CA LYS A 267 5.90 0.37 -14.99
C LYS A 267 4.73 1.36 -14.78
N TRP A 268 5.05 2.59 -14.36
CA TRP A 268 4.08 3.60 -13.91
C TRP A 268 2.85 3.79 -14.79
N LYS A 269 3.03 3.82 -16.11
CA LYS A 269 1.94 4.00 -17.09
C LYS A 269 0.88 2.90 -17.05
N LYS A 270 1.21 1.70 -16.57
CA LYS A 270 0.24 0.61 -16.38
C LYS A 270 -0.55 0.76 -15.08
N LYS A 271 -0.02 1.51 -14.10
CA LYS A 271 -0.59 1.66 -12.76
C LYS A 271 -1.46 2.92 -12.62
N PHE A 272 -1.12 3.98 -13.33
CA PHE A 272 -1.85 5.25 -13.30
C PHE A 272 -2.12 5.74 -14.73
N GLU A 273 -3.40 5.83 -15.09
CA GLU A 273 -3.84 6.39 -16.38
C GLU A 273 -3.73 7.92 -16.41
N ASP A 274 -4.09 8.60 -15.30
CA ASP A 274 -4.13 10.06 -15.22
C ASP A 274 -2.93 10.65 -14.45
N LEU A 275 -2.02 11.28 -15.19
CA LEU A 275 -0.79 11.90 -14.66
C LEU A 275 -0.98 13.34 -14.19
N GLU A 276 -2.05 14.00 -14.62
CA GLU A 276 -2.32 15.40 -14.29
C GLU A 276 -3.29 15.53 -13.10
N PRO A 277 -3.36 16.71 -12.47
CA PRO A 277 -4.39 17.03 -11.49
C PRO A 277 -5.79 16.96 -12.11
N HIS A 278 -6.75 16.36 -11.39
CA HIS A 278 -8.10 16.16 -11.93
C HIS A 278 -8.98 17.41 -11.88
N ILE A 279 -8.77 18.29 -10.90
CA ILE A 279 -9.65 19.42 -10.61
C ILE A 279 -9.00 20.72 -11.10
N ILE A 280 -9.81 21.58 -11.71
CA ILE A 280 -9.41 22.97 -11.98
C ILE A 280 -9.78 23.87 -10.80
N PRO A 281 -8.96 24.90 -10.46
CA PRO A 281 -9.19 25.72 -9.26
C PRO A 281 -10.56 26.39 -9.16
N GLU A 282 -11.23 26.69 -10.27
CA GLU A 282 -12.59 27.28 -10.29
C GLU A 282 -13.65 26.36 -9.68
N GLN A 283 -13.58 25.06 -9.96
CA GLN A 283 -14.52 24.07 -9.41
C GLN A 283 -14.45 24.05 -7.87
N ILE A 284 -13.23 24.21 -7.32
CA ILE A 284 -13.03 24.24 -5.87
C ILE A 284 -13.65 25.49 -5.26
N LYS A 285 -13.51 26.66 -5.90
CA LYS A 285 -14.07 27.92 -5.40
C LYS A 285 -15.59 27.90 -5.33
N ASN A 286 -16.24 27.22 -6.27
CA ASN A 286 -17.69 27.13 -6.31
C ASN A 286 -18.27 26.21 -5.22
N ASN A 287 -17.42 25.59 -4.39
CA ASN A 287 -17.82 24.67 -3.32
C ASN A 287 -18.77 23.56 -3.81
N GLU A 288 -18.57 23.15 -5.08
CA GLU A 288 -19.32 22.04 -5.65
C GLU A 288 -18.93 20.75 -4.92
N ASP A 289 -19.87 19.81 -4.81
CA ASP A 289 -19.61 18.47 -4.26
C ASP A 289 -18.84 17.68 -5.34
N ILE A 290 -17.53 17.97 -5.47
CA ILE A 290 -16.70 17.44 -6.55
C ILE A 290 -16.43 15.96 -6.29
N SER A 291 -17.03 15.12 -7.13
CA SER A 291 -16.75 13.70 -7.19
C SER A 291 -16.58 13.25 -8.64
N LEU A 292 -15.58 12.40 -8.87
CA LEU A 292 -15.34 11.76 -10.15
C LEU A 292 -15.41 10.26 -9.95
N LYS A 293 -16.24 9.59 -10.76
CA LYS A 293 -16.18 8.13 -10.83
C LYS A 293 -14.84 7.76 -11.49
N PRO A 294 -14.06 6.85 -10.90
CA PRO A 294 -12.87 6.34 -11.57
C PRO A 294 -13.29 5.72 -12.90
N LYS A 295 -12.48 5.90 -13.94
CA LYS A 295 -12.76 5.29 -15.25
C LYS A 295 -12.70 3.76 -15.19
N MET A 296 -11.97 3.17 -14.24
CA MET A 296 -11.94 1.72 -14.02
C MET A 296 -11.27 1.34 -12.68
N ASP A 297 -11.83 0.33 -12.01
CA ASP A 297 -11.15 -0.45 -10.96
C ASP A 297 -10.65 -1.77 -11.53
N ASN A 298 -9.79 -1.62 -12.54
CA ASN A 298 -9.39 -2.70 -13.43
C ASN A 298 -8.73 -3.86 -12.67
N ASP A 299 -7.84 -3.60 -11.72
CA ASP A 299 -7.02 -4.66 -11.11
C ASP A 299 -7.85 -5.70 -10.35
N MET A 300 -8.79 -5.25 -9.52
CA MET A 300 -9.62 -6.16 -8.74
C MET A 300 -10.68 -6.82 -9.62
N GLU A 301 -11.19 -6.13 -10.63
CA GLU A 301 -12.07 -6.73 -11.63
C GLU A 301 -11.35 -7.77 -12.47
N ILE A 302 -10.11 -7.52 -12.88
CA ILE A 302 -9.23 -8.48 -13.55
C ILE A 302 -9.03 -9.71 -12.66
N VAL A 303 -8.73 -9.51 -11.38
CA VAL A 303 -8.54 -10.62 -10.44
C VAL A 303 -9.84 -11.40 -10.23
N LYS A 304 -10.98 -10.73 -10.08
CA LYS A 304 -12.30 -11.38 -10.01
C LYS A 304 -12.60 -12.15 -11.29
N ASN A 305 -12.32 -11.58 -12.46
CA ASN A 305 -12.54 -12.21 -13.75
C ASN A 305 -11.62 -13.42 -13.94
N ALA A 306 -10.35 -13.34 -13.53
CA ALA A 306 -9.44 -14.46 -13.54
C ALA A 306 -9.95 -15.60 -12.65
N ILE A 307 -10.46 -15.29 -11.45
CA ILE A 307 -11.09 -16.28 -10.56
C ILE A 307 -12.30 -16.93 -11.25
N LYS A 308 -13.18 -16.12 -11.84
CA LYS A 308 -14.36 -16.62 -12.58
C LYS A 308 -13.98 -17.55 -13.73
N ILE A 309 -12.94 -17.21 -14.50
CA ILE A 309 -12.50 -18.00 -15.67
C ILE A 309 -11.81 -19.30 -15.24
N LEU A 310 -10.89 -19.25 -14.28
CA LEU A 310 -10.03 -20.37 -13.94
C LEU A 310 -10.61 -21.32 -12.88
N ILE A 311 -11.49 -20.82 -12.02
CA ILE A 311 -12.12 -21.59 -10.95
C ILE A 311 -13.61 -21.79 -11.23
N GLY A 312 -14.29 -20.79 -11.77
CA GLY A 312 -15.73 -20.82 -12.07
C GLY A 312 -16.52 -19.81 -11.23
N GLU A 313 -17.61 -19.27 -11.80
CA GLU A 313 -18.41 -18.21 -11.15
C GLU A 313 -19.14 -18.66 -9.86
N GLU A 314 -19.42 -19.96 -9.73
CA GLU A 314 -20.21 -20.51 -8.60
C GLU A 314 -19.36 -20.85 -7.36
N ILE A 315 -18.04 -20.91 -7.49
CA ILE A 315 -17.14 -21.37 -6.43
C ILE A 315 -16.65 -20.19 -5.59
N LYS A 316 -16.99 -20.20 -4.30
CA LYS A 316 -16.47 -19.24 -3.32
C LYS A 316 -15.05 -19.60 -2.90
N VAL A 317 -14.09 -18.86 -3.42
CA VAL A 317 -12.67 -18.94 -3.06
C VAL A 317 -12.44 -18.20 -1.75
N ASN A 318 -12.06 -18.88 -0.67
CA ASN A 318 -11.87 -18.24 0.64
C ASN A 318 -10.47 -18.47 1.24
N ASN A 319 -9.88 -19.65 0.99
CA ASN A 319 -8.65 -20.08 1.64
C ASN A 319 -7.58 -20.50 0.63
N ASN A 320 -6.32 -20.49 1.05
CA ASN A 320 -5.18 -20.88 0.19
C ASN A 320 -5.33 -22.29 -0.42
N LYS A 321 -6.01 -23.21 0.28
CA LYS A 321 -6.26 -24.56 -0.26
C LYS A 321 -7.07 -24.55 -1.56
N ASP A 322 -7.99 -23.60 -1.69
CA ASP A 322 -8.93 -23.52 -2.80
C ASP A 322 -8.23 -23.09 -4.12
N ILE A 323 -7.05 -22.46 -4.01
CA ILE A 323 -6.33 -21.88 -5.15
C ILE A 323 -4.99 -22.57 -5.43
N ARG A 324 -4.50 -23.40 -4.50
CA ARG A 324 -3.12 -23.91 -4.50
C ARG A 324 -2.74 -24.60 -5.82
N GLU A 325 -3.62 -25.44 -6.34
CA GLU A 325 -3.39 -26.19 -7.57
C GLU A 325 -3.46 -25.30 -8.82
N LYS A 326 -4.18 -24.18 -8.72
CA LYS A 326 -4.44 -23.23 -9.80
C LYS A 326 -3.46 -22.06 -9.86
N LEU A 327 -2.55 -21.91 -8.88
CA LEU A 327 -1.61 -20.78 -8.83
C LEU A 327 -0.74 -20.65 -10.10
N PHE A 328 -0.33 -21.78 -10.68
CA PHE A 328 0.42 -21.75 -11.95
C PHE A 328 -0.42 -21.25 -13.12
N GLU A 329 -1.70 -21.59 -13.16
CA GLU A 329 -2.65 -21.14 -14.18
C GLU A 329 -2.92 -19.63 -14.04
N PHE A 330 -3.13 -19.14 -12.81
CA PHE A 330 -3.26 -17.70 -12.53
C PHE A 330 -2.01 -16.94 -12.97
N ARG A 331 -0.82 -17.48 -12.69
CA ARG A 331 0.45 -16.86 -13.07
C ARG A 331 0.57 -16.73 -14.59
N ALA A 332 0.24 -17.79 -15.32
CA ALA A 332 0.25 -17.77 -16.78
C ALA A 332 -0.75 -16.74 -17.32
N PHE A 333 -1.99 -16.77 -16.81
CA PHE A 333 -3.04 -15.83 -17.21
C PHE A 333 -2.62 -14.36 -17.04
N PHE A 334 -2.03 -13.99 -15.90
CA PHE A 334 -1.60 -12.61 -15.67
C PHE A 334 -0.36 -12.22 -16.47
N ARG A 335 0.53 -13.16 -16.76
CA ARG A 335 1.68 -12.91 -17.64
C ARG A 335 1.24 -12.57 -19.05
N ASP A 336 0.21 -13.23 -19.55
CA ASP A 336 -0.33 -12.99 -20.90
C ASP A 336 -0.98 -11.60 -21.02
N LEU A 337 -1.48 -11.01 -19.93
CA LEU A 337 -1.95 -9.61 -19.91
C LEU A 337 -0.82 -8.57 -20.07
N ASN A 338 0.44 -9.00 -19.94
CA ASN A 338 1.61 -8.13 -20.02
C ASN A 338 2.17 -8.03 -21.46
N HIS A 339 1.77 -8.95 -22.34
CA HIS A 339 2.06 -8.99 -23.78
C HIS A 339 1.00 -8.23 -24.55
#